data_AF-A0A538KMQ4-F1
#
_entry.id   AF-A0A538KMQ4-F1
#
_cell.length_a   1.000
_cell.length_b   1.000
_cell.length_c   1.000
_cell.angle_alpha   90.00
_cell.angle_beta   90.00
_cell.angle_gamma   90.00
#
_symmetry.space_group_name_H-M   'P 1'
#
loop_
_entity.id
_entity.type
_entity.pdbx_description
1 polymer ?
#
loop_
_entity_poly.entity_id
_entity_poly.type
_entity_poly.pdbx_seq_one_letter_code
_entity_poly.pdbx_strand_id
1 'polypeptide(L)' 'MPSAAERRDALKAVYREARECVRCPLHQTRTQVVFGNGSANA' A
#
# COMPACT_ATOMS: atom_id res chain seq x y z
N MET A 1 -0.18 -6.09 -20.82
CA MET A 1 0.60 -5.37 -19.79
C MET A 1 -0.35 -4.40 -19.11
N PRO A 2 -0.58 -4.48 -17.79
CA PRO A 2 -1.43 -3.51 -17.10
C PRO A 2 -0.85 -2.11 -17.29
N SER A 3 -1.71 -1.18 -17.67
CA SER A 3 -1.38 0.23 -17.86
C SER A 3 -0.89 0.86 -16.56
N ALA A 4 -0.20 2.00 -16.66
CA ALA A 4 0.22 2.74 -15.48
C ALA A 4 -0.98 3.16 -14.60
N ALA A 5 -2.17 3.33 -15.17
CA ALA A 5 -3.39 3.62 -14.41
C ALA A 5 -3.84 2.40 -13.59
N GLU A 6 -3.93 1.22 -14.22
CA GLU A 6 -4.33 -0.02 -13.55
C GLU A 6 -3.33 -0.41 -12.44
N ARG A 7 -2.02 -0.21 -12.68
CA ARG A 7 -0.98 -0.43 -11.66
C ARG A 7 -1.11 0.52 -10.48
N ARG A 8 -1.42 1.81 -10.71
CA ARG A 8 -1.67 2.78 -9.63
C ARG A 8 -2.91 2.40 -8.81
N ASP A 9 -3.97 1.95 -9.45
CA ASP A 9 -5.19 1.57 -8.72
C ASP A 9 -5.00 0.28 -7.92
N ALA A 10 -4.22 -0.67 -8.43
CA ALA A 10 -3.76 -1.82 -7.66
C ALA A 10 -2.92 -1.41 -6.44
N LEU A 11 -1.97 -0.48 -6.60
CA LEU A 11 -1.16 0.05 -5.48
C LEU A 11 -2.04 0.74 -4.40
N LYS A 12 -3.06 1.49 -4.82
CA LYS A 12 -4.03 2.09 -3.87
C LYS A 12 -4.85 1.04 -3.13
N ALA A 13 -5.19 -0.08 -3.78
CA ALA A 13 -5.89 -1.17 -3.11
C ALA A 13 -5.03 -1.78 -2.01
N VAL A 14 -3.75 -2.06 -2.30
CA VAL A 14 -2.80 -2.60 -1.30
C VAL A 14 -2.54 -1.59 -0.19
N TYR A 15 -2.48 -0.28 -0.49
CA TYR A 15 -2.37 0.75 0.55
C TYR A 15 -3.55 0.71 1.53
N ARG A 16 -4.79 0.56 1.03
CA ARG A 16 -5.98 0.46 1.87
C ARG A 16 -5.95 -0.79 2.75
N GLU A 17 -5.57 -1.94 2.19
CA GLU A 17 -5.41 -3.17 2.96
C GLU A 17 -4.32 -3.05 4.03
N ALA A 18 -3.16 -2.47 3.67
CA ALA A 18 -2.05 -2.28 4.58
C ALA A 18 -2.40 -1.35 5.73
N ARG A 19 -3.17 -0.28 5.46
CA ARG A 19 -3.60 0.71 6.46
C ARG A 19 -4.39 0.07 7.61
N GLU A 20 -5.21 -0.93 7.32
CA GLU A 20 -6.02 -1.64 8.30
C GLU A 20 -5.36 -2.95 8.80
N CYS A 21 -4.16 -3.27 8.32
CA CYS A 21 -3.49 -4.52 8.64
C CYS A 21 -3.16 -4.63 10.14
N VAL A 22 -3.75 -5.62 10.81
CA VAL A 22 -3.53 -5.96 12.23
C VAL A 22 -2.79 -7.29 12.43
N ARG A 23 -2.18 -7.84 11.37
CA ARG A 23 -1.54 -9.16 11.38
C ARG A 23 -0.33 -9.29 12.33
N CYS A 24 0.27 -8.18 12.75
CA CYS A 24 1.41 -8.17 13.66
C CYS A 24 1.26 -7.08 14.73
N PRO A 25 1.89 -7.20 15.90
CA PRO A 25 1.75 -6.25 17.02
C PRO A 25 2.24 -4.82 16.71
N LEU A 26 3.02 -4.63 15.64
CA LEU A 26 3.42 -3.29 15.16
C LEU A 26 2.21 -2.38 14.86
N HIS A 27 1.03 -2.98 14.63
CA HIS A 27 -0.19 -2.20 14.45
C HIS A 27 -0.56 -1.36 15.68
N GLN A 28 -0.16 -1.77 16.88
CA GLN A 28 -0.61 -1.11 18.11
C GLN A 28 0.07 0.24 18.35
N THR A 29 1.28 0.45 17.82
CA THR A 29 2.08 1.65 18.09
C THR A 29 2.29 2.53 16.86
N ARG A 30 1.96 2.06 15.66
CA ARG A 30 2.11 2.83 14.41
C ARG A 30 1.08 3.95 14.30
N THR A 31 1.51 5.18 14.02
CA THR A 31 0.63 6.32 13.69
C THR A 31 0.05 6.19 12.28
N GLN A 32 0.88 5.76 11.33
CA GLN A 32 0.49 5.54 9.94
C GLN A 32 1.34 4.45 9.29
N VAL A 33 0.78 3.75 8.31
CA VAL A 33 1.56 2.85 7.46
C VAL A 33 2.36 3.66 6.45
N VAL A 34 3.66 3.40 6.38
CA VAL A 34 4.55 3.98 5.38
C VAL A 34 4.55 3.03 4.19
N PHE A 35 3.92 3.46 3.10
CA PHE A 35 3.84 2.68 1.86
C PHE A 35 4.97 3.09 0.92
N GLY A 36 5.51 2.11 0.18
CA GLY A 36 6.63 2.36 -0.74
C GLY A 36 6.29 3.45 -1.76
N ASN A 37 7.15 4.47 -1.85
CA ASN A 37 7.00 5.56 -2.80
C ASN A 37 7.78 5.22 -4.08
N GLY A 38 7.14 4.50 -5.00
CA GLY A 38 7.74 4.06 -6.27
C GLY A 38 6.86 4.44 -7.47
N SER A 39 7.49 4.68 -8.62
CA SER A 39 6.77 4.91 -9.87
C SER A 39 6.03 3.64 -10.28
N ALA A 40 4.80 3.76 -10.79
CA ALA A 40 4.00 2.59 -11.21
C ALA A 40 4.58 1.84 -12.43
N ASN A 41 5.76 2.23 -12.91
CA ASN A 41 6.51 1.63 -14.00
C ASN A 41 7.93 1.18 -13.56
N ALA A 42 8.21 1.15 -12.24
CA ALA A 42 9.51 0.74 -11.70
C ALA A 42 9.85 -0.72 -12.04
#